data_AF-A0AAV7WYZ8-F1
#
_entry.id   AF-A0AAV7WYZ8-F1
#
_cell.length_a   1.000
_cell.length_b   1.000
_cell.length_c   1.000
_cell.angle_alpha   90.00
_cell.angle_beta   90.00
_cell.angle_gamma   90.00
#
_symmetry.space_group_name_H-M   'P 1'
#
loop_
_entity.id
_entity.type
_entity.pdbx_description
1 polymer ?
#
loop_
_entity_poly.entity_id
_entity_poly.type
_entity_poly.pdbx_seq_one_letter_code
_entity_poly.pdbx_strand_id
1 'polypeptide(L)'
;MFRVLRMQLVTSRTILMGGDFNCTVDSAGMDVTSRLLVEMTGEASLRDVIGSMGPNARNYSWSRPDGSVRSRIDFLFTSPTVKPVRNSIVAVHFSDHRAVSFEGELTGKFPAGPGSWKLNCWKTRS
;
A
#
# COMPACT_ATOMS: atom_id res chain seq x y z
N MET A 1 1.72 -0.82 14.78
CA MET A 1 0.69 -0.87 13.71
C MET A 1 0.64 -2.24 13.02
N PHE A 2 1.68 -2.66 12.29
CA PHE A 2 1.64 -3.89 11.46
C PHE A 2 1.33 -5.19 12.23
N ARG A 3 1.76 -5.32 13.49
CA ARG A 3 1.40 -6.49 14.32
C ARG A 3 -0.11 -6.67 14.50
N VAL A 4 -0.86 -5.58 14.63
CA VAL A 4 -2.33 -5.62 14.76
C VAL A 4 -2.97 -5.93 13.41
N LEU A 5 -2.44 -5.36 12.33
CA LEU A 5 -2.91 -5.59 10.96
C LEU A 5 -2.70 -7.05 10.52
N ARG A 6 -1.56 -7.67 10.86
CA ARG A 6 -1.25 -9.08 10.54
C ARG A 6 -2.41 -10.03 10.89
N MET A 7 -2.99 -9.89 12.08
CA MET A 7 -4.11 -10.74 12.52
C MET A 7 -5.37 -10.53 11.67
N GLN A 8 -5.58 -9.32 11.16
CA GLN A 8 -6.73 -9.01 10.31
C GLN A 8 -6.55 -9.52 8.87
N LEU A 9 -5.33 -9.81 8.45
CA LEU A 9 -5.02 -10.38 7.14
C LEU A 9 -5.23 -11.89 7.06
N VAL A 10 -5.40 -12.57 8.20
CA VAL A 10 -5.79 -14.00 8.24
C VAL A 10 -7.28 -14.10 7.90
N THR A 11 -7.59 -14.11 6.61
CA THR A 11 -8.97 -14.12 6.10
C THR A 11 -9.07 -14.83 4.75
N SER A 12 -10.25 -15.37 4.45
CA SER A 12 -10.59 -15.88 3.12
C SER A 12 -11.15 -14.81 2.18
N ARG A 13 -11.27 -13.56 2.65
CA ARG A 13 -11.78 -12.44 1.86
C ARG A 13 -10.71 -11.89 0.92
N THR A 14 -11.16 -11.27 -0.17
CA THR A 14 -10.29 -10.46 -1.01
C THR A 14 -9.85 -9.21 -0.24
N ILE A 15 -8.53 -8.95 -0.21
CA ILE A 15 -7.91 -7.84 0.52
C ILE A 15 -7.37 -6.82 -0.49
N LEU A 16 -7.67 -5.56 -0.21
CA LEU A 16 -6.98 -4.41 -0.76
C LEU A 16 -6.44 -3.62 0.43
N MET A 17 -5.13 -3.41 0.48
CA MET A 17 -4.46 -2.70 1.57
C MET A 17 -3.56 -1.63 0.96
N GLY A 18 -3.87 -0.36 1.20
CA GLY A 18 -3.03 0.72 0.70
C GLY A 18 -3.04 1.96 1.58
N GLY A 19 -2.09 2.84 1.31
CA GLY A 19 -1.86 4.08 2.05
C GLY A 19 -0.38 4.41 2.15
N ASP A 20 -0.08 5.40 2.98
CA ASP A 20 1.29 5.77 3.35
C ASP A 20 1.80 4.85 4.48
N PHE A 21 2.83 4.06 4.17
CA PHE A 21 3.47 3.14 5.11
C PHE A 21 4.68 3.76 5.81
N ASN A 22 5.14 4.93 5.33
CA ASN A 22 6.31 5.65 5.82
C ASN A 22 7.58 4.78 5.91
N CYS A 23 7.72 3.78 5.03
CA CYS A 23 8.88 2.91 4.91
C CYS A 23 9.10 2.48 3.46
N THR A 24 10.33 2.18 3.07
CA THR A 24 10.67 1.72 1.71
C THR A 24 10.82 0.20 1.67
N VAL A 25 10.52 -0.43 0.53
CA VAL A 25 10.62 -1.90 0.35
C VAL A 25 11.89 -2.28 -0.44
N ASP A 26 12.85 -1.36 -0.57
CA ASP A 26 14.07 -1.57 -1.35
C ASP A 26 15.07 -2.44 -0.58
N SER A 27 15.74 -3.35 -1.30
CA SER A 27 16.51 -4.47 -0.76
C SER A 27 17.80 -4.11 0.00
N ALA A 28 18.31 -2.88 -0.13
CA ALA A 28 19.54 -2.45 0.54
C ALA A 28 19.21 -1.71 1.85
N GLY A 29 19.54 -2.31 3.00
CA GLY A 29 19.49 -1.62 4.29
C GLY A 29 18.09 -1.38 4.86
N MET A 30 17.14 -2.29 4.62
CA MET A 30 15.77 -2.19 5.16
C MET A 30 15.76 -2.04 6.68
N ASP A 31 15.03 -1.03 7.16
CA ASP A 31 14.73 -0.89 8.59
C ASP A 31 13.75 -1.98 9.08
N VAL A 32 13.51 -2.01 10.39
CA VAL A 32 12.60 -2.99 11.01
C VAL A 32 11.17 -2.87 10.49
N THR A 33 10.70 -1.65 10.20
CA THR A 33 9.35 -1.37 9.70
C THR A 33 9.17 -1.89 8.28
N SER A 34 10.16 -1.67 7.40
CA SER A 34 10.23 -2.22 6.04
C SER A 34 10.19 -3.74 6.04
N ARG A 35 11.00 -4.39 6.89
CA ARG A 35 11.02 -5.85 7.00
C ARG A 35 9.67 -6.42 7.44
N LEU A 36 9.05 -5.79 8.45
CA LEU A 36 7.73 -6.21 8.92
C LEU A 36 6.64 -6.05 7.85
N LEU A 37 6.71 -5.00 7.03
CA LEU A 37 5.79 -4.81 5.90
C LEU A 37 5.95 -5.95 4.89
N VAL A 38 7.18 -6.22 4.44
CA VAL A 38 7.50 -7.28 3.47
C VAL A 38 7.02 -8.64 3.96
N GLU A 39 7.37 -9.00 5.20
CA GLU A 39 6.96 -10.27 5.80
C GLU A 39 5.44 -10.39 5.90
N MET A 40 4.75 -9.35 6.40
CA MET A 40 3.30 -9.33 6.53
C MET A 40 2.59 -9.47 5.17
N THR A 41 3.05 -8.76 4.14
CA THR A 41 2.48 -8.86 2.80
C THR A 41 2.77 -10.21 2.16
N GLY A 42 3.95 -10.78 2.40
CA GLY A 42 4.33 -12.11 1.93
C GLY A 42 3.48 -13.22 2.56
N GLU A 43 3.33 -13.20 3.88
CA GLU A 43 2.48 -14.16 4.62
C GLU A 43 1.01 -14.11 4.15
N ALA A 44 0.50 -12.92 3.85
CA ALA A 44 -0.86 -12.74 3.34
C ALA A 44 -0.98 -12.91 1.81
N SER A 45 0.09 -13.31 1.13
CA SER A 45 0.15 -13.48 -0.34
C SER A 45 -0.32 -12.23 -1.12
N LEU A 46 -0.06 -11.04 -0.59
CA LEU A 46 -0.46 -9.79 -1.24
C LEU A 46 0.60 -9.35 -2.25
N ARG A 47 0.12 -8.85 -3.39
CA ARG A 47 0.97 -8.34 -4.47
C ARG A 47 1.00 -6.82 -4.44
N ASP A 48 2.19 -6.25 -4.51
CA ASP A 48 2.40 -4.83 -4.75
C ASP A 48 1.93 -4.49 -6.18
N VAL A 49 0.88 -3.69 -6.28
CA VAL A 49 0.29 -3.26 -7.56
C VAL A 49 1.29 -2.47 -8.39
N ILE A 50 2.08 -1.62 -7.75
CA ILE A 50 2.97 -0.66 -8.40
C ILE A 50 4.31 -1.29 -8.76
N GLY A 51 4.75 -2.29 -7.99
CA GLY A 51 5.95 -3.09 -8.30
C GLY A 51 5.86 -3.84 -9.64
N SER A 52 4.65 -3.97 -10.21
CA SER A 52 4.43 -4.57 -11.54
C SER A 52 4.62 -3.60 -12.71
N MET A 53 4.83 -2.30 -12.45
CA MET A 53 5.09 -1.33 -13.50
C MET A 53 6.45 -1.59 -14.15
N GLY A 54 6.53 -1.43 -15.48
CA GLY A 54 7.76 -1.63 -16.23
C GLY A 54 8.92 -0.71 -15.78
N PRO A 55 10.16 -0.99 -16.22
CA PRO A 55 11.38 -0.34 -15.73
C PRO A 55 11.44 1.18 -15.95
N ASN A 56 10.62 1.73 -16.84
CA ASN A 56 10.56 3.17 -17.15
C ASN A 56 9.49 3.92 -16.35
N ALA A 57 8.71 3.24 -15.52
CA ALA A 57 7.64 3.88 -14.77
C ALA A 57 8.21 4.68 -13.59
N ARG A 58 7.64 5.86 -13.33
CA ARG A 58 7.92 6.59 -12.09
C ARG A 58 7.44 5.75 -10.91
N ASN A 59 8.36 5.40 -10.03
CA ASN A 59 8.10 4.54 -8.88
C ASN A 59 8.10 5.31 -7.54
N TYR A 60 8.50 6.57 -7.46
CA TYR A 60 8.45 7.32 -6.21
C TYR A 60 7.04 7.89 -5.97
N SER A 61 6.58 7.82 -4.72
CA SER A 61 5.30 8.37 -4.29
C SER A 61 5.47 9.61 -3.42
N TRP A 62 6.63 9.81 -2.81
CA TRP A 62 6.93 10.98 -2.00
C TRP A 62 8.22 11.65 -2.47
N SER A 63 8.28 12.96 -2.33
CA SER A 63 9.50 13.73 -2.54
C SER A 63 9.61 14.87 -1.55
N ARG A 64 10.83 15.15 -1.07
CA ARG A 64 11.07 16.39 -0.33
C ARG A 64 10.63 17.61 -1.15
N PRO A 65 10.17 18.70 -0.50
CA PRO A 65 9.75 19.92 -1.20
C PRO A 65 10.84 20.52 -2.10
N ASP A 66 12.12 20.36 -1.74
CA ASP A 66 13.28 20.80 -2.52
C ASP A 66 13.68 19.82 -3.65
N GLY A 67 12.99 18.69 -3.77
CA GLY A 67 13.25 17.63 -4.74
C GLY A 67 14.51 16.80 -4.49
N SER A 68 15.24 17.04 -3.40
CA SER A 68 16.54 16.42 -3.11
C SER A 68 16.46 14.91 -2.81
N VAL A 69 15.33 14.46 -2.25
CA VAL A 69 15.08 13.06 -1.90
C VAL A 69 13.72 12.64 -2.42
N ARG A 70 13.68 11.41 -2.93
CA ARG A 70 12.47 10.75 -3.41
C ARG A 70 12.42 9.33 -2.85
N SER A 71 11.25 8.88 -2.48
CA SER A 71 11.04 7.52 -1.97
C SER A 71 9.68 6.98 -2.40
N ARG A 72 9.56 5.67 -2.40
CA ARG A 72 8.28 4.96 -2.56
C ARG A 72 7.83 4.49 -1.19
N ILE A 73 6.89 5.22 -0.59
CA ILE A 73 6.35 4.94 0.76
C ILE A 73 4.83 4.73 0.75
N ASP A 74 4.16 5.12 -0.33
CA ASP A 74 2.77 4.82 -0.57
C ASP A 74 2.67 3.54 -1.40
N PHE A 75 1.95 2.56 -0.87
CA PHE A 75 1.76 1.27 -1.52
C PHE A 75 0.29 0.94 -1.65
N LEU A 76 -0.02 0.10 -2.65
CA LEU A 76 -1.28 -0.62 -2.72
C LEU A 76 -0.96 -2.09 -2.94
N PHE A 77 -1.39 -2.91 -1.99
CA PHE A 77 -1.25 -4.36 -2.00
C PHE A 77 -2.62 -5.00 -2.23
N THR A 78 -2.69 -6.01 -3.09
CA THR A 78 -3.94 -6.72 -3.38
C THR A 78 -3.79 -8.22 -3.30
N SER A 79 -4.85 -8.92 -2.90
CA SER A 79 -4.91 -10.38 -3.05
C SER A 79 -4.74 -10.81 -4.51
N PRO A 80 -4.26 -12.05 -4.78
CA PRO A 80 -4.05 -12.53 -6.15
C PRO A 80 -5.33 -12.62 -7.00
N THR A 81 -6.49 -12.68 -6.33
CA THR A 81 -7.83 -12.71 -6.94
C THR A 81 -8.22 -11.41 -7.63
N VAL A 82 -7.60 -10.28 -7.25
CA VAL A 82 -7.82 -8.98 -7.90
C VAL A 82 -6.98 -8.93 -9.17
N LYS A 83 -7.64 -8.75 -10.32
CA LYS A 83 -6.96 -8.59 -11.60
C LYS A 83 -6.69 -7.11 -11.87
N PRO A 84 -5.43 -6.66 -11.97
CA PRO A 84 -5.12 -5.29 -12.31
C PRO A 84 -5.54 -4.99 -13.75
N VAL A 85 -6.26 -3.88 -13.96
CA VAL A 85 -6.62 -3.35 -15.28
C VAL A 85 -5.67 -2.21 -15.63
N ARG A 86 -5.51 -1.25 -14.71
CA ARG A 86 -4.60 -0.10 -14.83
C ARG A 86 -4.01 0.26 -13.48
N ASN A 87 -2.78 0.75 -13.50
CA ASN A 87 -2.15 1.34 -12.32
C ASN A 87 -1.18 2.45 -12.73
N SER A 88 -1.04 3.46 -11.89
CA SER A 88 -0.14 4.59 -12.15
C SER A 88 0.14 5.39 -10.89
N ILE A 89 1.28 6.07 -10.84
CA ILE A 89 1.56 7.10 -9.85
C ILE A 89 1.30 8.49 -10.45
N VAL A 90 0.32 9.21 -9.93
CA VAL A 90 -0.14 10.50 -10.46
C VAL A 90 0.22 11.65 -9.54
N ALA A 91 0.61 12.80 -10.10
CA ALA A 91 0.89 13.99 -9.29
C ALA A 91 -0.41 14.51 -8.67
N VAL A 92 -0.32 15.01 -7.44
CA VAL A 92 -1.43 15.63 -6.72
C VAL A 92 -1.06 17.08 -6.42
N HIS A 93 -1.96 18.01 -6.73
CA HIS A 93 -1.72 19.41 -6.41
C HIS A 93 -1.69 19.62 -4.90
N PHE A 94 -0.80 20.49 -4.43
CA PHE A 94 -0.64 20.84 -3.02
C PHE A 94 -0.27 19.69 -2.08
N SER A 95 0.37 18.64 -2.62
CA SER A 95 0.91 17.52 -1.84
C SER A 95 2.36 17.25 -2.23
N ASP A 96 3.18 16.90 -1.24
CA ASP A 96 4.52 16.31 -1.42
C ASP A 96 4.45 14.81 -1.74
N HIS A 97 3.25 14.22 -1.64
CA HIS A 97 2.92 12.90 -2.14
C HIS A 97 2.27 12.92 -3.53
N ARG A 98 2.45 11.82 -4.23
CA ARG A 98 1.78 11.44 -5.48
C ARG A 98 0.81 10.32 -5.16
N ALA A 99 -0.38 10.35 -5.75
CA ALA A 99 -1.38 9.32 -5.52
C ALA A 99 -1.02 8.03 -6.27
N VAL A 100 -1.20 6.90 -5.60
CA VAL A 100 -1.22 5.57 -6.22
C VAL A 100 -2.63 5.33 -6.75
N SER A 101 -2.78 5.37 -8.07
CA SER A 101 -4.04 5.10 -8.77
C SER A 101 -4.08 3.65 -9.24
N PHE A 102 -5.21 2.99 -9.01
CA PHE A 102 -5.43 1.59 -9.35
C PHE A 102 -6.86 1.35 -9.82
N GLU A 103 -6.98 0.61 -10.91
CA GLU A 103 -8.22 0.05 -11.43
C GLU A 103 -8.03 -1.46 -11.51
N GLY A 104 -8.95 -2.21 -10.91
CA GLY A 104 -8.89 -3.66 -10.89
C GLY A 104 -10.26 -4.30 -10.90
N GLU A 105 -10.34 -5.49 -11.50
CA GLU A 105 -11.55 -6.29 -11.50
C GLU A 105 -11.60 -7.14 -10.23
N LEU A 106 -12.74 -7.05 -9.55
CA LEU A 106 -13.05 -7.87 -8.41
C LEU A 106 -13.93 -9.04 -8.86
N THR A 107 -13.54 -10.26 -8.53
CA THR A 107 -14.33 -11.45 -8.82
C THR A 107 -15.34 -11.70 -7.70
N GLY A 108 -16.61 -11.89 -8.06
CA GLY A 108 -17.68 -12.29 -7.13
C GLY A 108 -18.72 -11.20 -6.84
N LYS A 109 -19.75 -11.60 -6.08
CA LYS A 109 -20.79 -10.68 -5.58
C LYS A 109 -20.32 -10.08 -4.27
N PHE A 110 -20.36 -8.76 -4.16
CA PHE A 110 -20.12 -8.02 -2.92
C PHE A 110 -21.48 -7.70 -2.29
N PRO A 111 -22.04 -8.58 -1.45
CA PRO A 111 -23.28 -8.24 -0.77
C PRO A 111 -23.06 -6.98 0.07
N ALA A 112 -23.98 -6.02 -0.04
CA ALA A 112 -23.97 -4.85 0.82
C ALA A 112 -24.06 -5.33 2.28
N GLY A 113 -23.02 -5.08 3.05
CA GLY A 113 -22.97 -5.33 4.49
C GLY A 113 -22.88 -4.01 5.25
N PRO A 114 -23.06 -4.01 6.58
CA PRO A 114 -23.09 -2.80 7.39
C PRO A 114 -21.76 -2.02 7.46
N GLY A 115 -20.72 -2.41 6.70
CA GLY A 115 -19.45 -1.70 6.54
C GLY A 115 -18.84 -1.20 7.84
N SER A 116 -17.90 -1.92 8.45
CA SER A 116 -17.21 -1.41 9.64
C SER A 116 -16.11 -0.42 9.26
N TRP A 117 -16.20 0.79 9.79
CA TRP A 117 -15.12 1.77 9.73
C TRP A 117 -14.32 1.69 11.03
N LYS A 118 -13.01 1.43 10.92
CA LYS A 118 -12.10 1.44 12.07
C LYS A 118 -11.04 2.52 11.85
N LEU A 119 -11.20 3.64 12.53
CA LEU A 119 -10.18 4.69 12.56
C LEU A 119 -9.08 4.29 13.56
N ASN A 120 -7.85 4.13 13.06
CA ASN A 120 -6.67 4.01 13.92
C ASN A 120 -6.08 5.41 14.13
N CYS A 121 -6.54 6.13 15.15
CA CYS A 121 -5.92 7.39 15.57
C CYS A 121 -4.77 7.10 16.55
N TRP A 122 -3.61 7.72 16.32
CA TRP A 122 -2.50 7.72 17.28
C TRP A 122 -2.96 8.44 18.56
N LYS A 123 -2.88 7.78 19.72
CA LYS A 123 -2.98 8.49 21.00
C LYS A 123 -1.70 9.28 21.20
N THR A 124 -1.76 10.60 21.05
CA THR A 124 -0.75 11.49 21.61
C THR A 124 -0.76 11.27 23.13
N ARG A 125 0.37 10.86 23.71
CA ARG A 125 0.54 10.95 25.16
C ARG A 125 0.53 12.44 25.51
N SER A 126 -0.53 12.89 26.16
CA SER A 126 -0.57 14.14 26.92
C SER A 126 0.32 14.03 28.16
#